data_AF-A0A5K1HAH0-F1
#
_entry.id   AF-A0A5K1HAH0-F1
#
_cell.length_a   1.000
_cell.length_b   1.000
_cell.length_c   1.000
_cell.angle_alpha   90.00
_cell.angle_beta   90.00
_cell.angle_gamma   90.00
#
_symmetry.space_group_name_H-M   'P 1'
#
loop_
_entity.id
_entity.type
_entity.pdbx_description
1 polymer ?
#
loop_
_entity_poly.entity_id
_entity_poly.type
_entity_poly.pdbx_seq_one_letter_code
_entity_poly.pdbx_strand_id
1 'polypeptide(L)' 'NEVIKPAVNGMLNIMRSCLKAKTVRRVVFTSSAGTVNIQEQARPVYDEECWSDVEFCRTKKMTGW' A
#
# COMPACT_ATOMS: atom_id res chain seq x y z
N ASN A 1 -4.74 4.98 -13.37
CA ASN A 1 -3.36 4.47 -13.54
C ASN A 1 -2.26 5.49 -13.24
N GLU A 2 -2.57 6.76 -13.00
CA GLU A 2 -1.56 7.81 -12.73
C GLU A 2 -1.05 7.80 -11.28
N VAL A 3 -1.73 7.11 -10.36
CA VAL A 3 -1.35 7.06 -8.93
C VAL A 3 -0.84 5.66 -8.54
N ILE A 4 -1.64 4.60 -8.75
CA ILE A 4 -1.27 3.24 -8.34
C ILE A 4 0.02 2.75 -9.00
N LYS A 5 0.11 2.82 -10.34
CA LYS A 5 1.28 2.28 -11.07
C LYS A 5 2.58 2.99 -10.65
N PRO A 6 2.64 4.34 -10.60
CA PRO A 6 3.83 5.02 -10.11
C PRO A 6 4.18 4.69 -8.65
N ALA A 7 3.19 4.56 -7.76
CA ALA A 7 3.45 4.18 -6.36
C ALA A 7 4.08 2.78 -6.26
N VAL A 8 3.51 1.79 -6.95
CA VAL A 8 4.02 0.40 -6.95
C VAL A 8 5.41 0.33 -7.57
N ASN A 9 5.57 0.90 -8.77
CA ASN A 9 6.85 0.86 -9.48
C ASN A 9 7.94 1.65 -8.75
N GLY A 10 7.59 2.80 -8.17
CA GLY A 10 8.49 3.62 -7.37
C GLY A 10 9.04 2.85 -6.17
N MET A 11 8.16 2.20 -5.40
CA MET A 11 8.57 1.39 -4.27
C MET A 11 9.47 0.21 -4.69
N LEU A 12 9.10 -0.53 -5.74
CA LEU A 12 9.92 -1.64 -6.25
C LEU A 12 11.31 -1.17 -6.71
N ASN A 13 11.38 -0.01 -7.37
CA ASN A 13 12.66 0.56 -7.82
C ASN A 13 13.55 0.97 -6.63
N ILE A 14 12.97 1.53 -5.57
CA ILE A 14 13.71 1.83 -4.32
C ILE A 14 14.25 0.54 -3.71
N MET A 15 13.43 -0.50 -3.53
CA MET A 15 13.88 -1.78 -2.96
C MET A 15 15.02 -2.41 -3.76
N ARG A 16 14.90 -2.42 -5.09
CA ARG A 16 15.95 -2.91 -6.00
C ARG A 16 17.24 -2.12 -5.85
N SER A 17 17.14 -0.79 -5.68
CA SER A 17 18.30 0.08 -5.49
C SER A 17 18.98 -0.16 -4.14
N CYS A 18 18.21 -0.31 -3.06
CA CYS A 18 18.72 -0.67 -1.74
C CYS A 18 19.45 -2.02 -1.77
N LEU A 19 18.85 -3.02 -2.42
CA LEU A 19 19.47 -4.34 -2.60
C LEU A 19 20.79 -4.25 -3.39
N LYS A 20 20.81 -3.46 -4.47
CA LYS A 20 22.02 -3.26 -5.29
C LYS A 20 23.13 -2.54 -4.53
N ALA A 21 22.79 -1.58 -3.67
CA ALA A 21 23.75 -0.78 -2.92
C ALA A 21 24.52 -1.61 -1.88
N LYS A 22 23.94 -2.71 -1.36
CA LYS A 22 24.52 -3.59 -0.32
C LYS A 22 24.93 -2.91 1.01
N THR A 23 24.72 -1.60 1.14
CA THR A 23 25.00 -0.81 2.35
C THR A 23 23.76 -0.53 3.18
N VAL A 24 22.56 -0.63 2.57
CA VAL A 24 21.28 -0.39 3.26
C VAL A 24 20.93 -1.58 4.13
N ARG A 25 20.82 -1.36 5.45
CA ARG A 25 20.52 -2.41 6.43
C ARG A 25 19.03 -2.60 6.73
N ARG A 26 18.22 -1.56 6.55
CA ARG A 26 16.77 -1.58 6.84
C ARG A 26 16.06 -0.56 5.98
N VAL A 27 14.87 -0.92 5.49
CA VAL A 27 13.93 -0.02 4.85
C VAL A 27 12.69 0.06 5.75
N VAL A 28 12.23 1.28 6.03
CA VAL A 28 10.95 1.53 6.71
C VAL A 28 10.05 2.18 5.68
N PHE A 29 8.91 1.55 5.38
CA PHE A 29 7.94 2.04 4.41
C PHE A 29 6.76 2.68 5.15
N THR A 30 6.53 3.96 4.89
CA THR A 30 5.35 4.67 5.38
C THR A 30 4.15 4.29 4.52
N SER A 31 3.39 3.30 4.98
CA SER A 31 2.09 2.97 4.42
C SER A 31 1.02 3.96 4.93
N SER A 32 -0.26 3.57 4.92
CA SER A 32 -1.37 4.37 5.43
C SER A 32 -2.42 3.52 6.14
N ALA A 33 -3.27 4.14 6.96
CA ALA A 33 -4.45 3.46 7.51
C ALA A 33 -5.40 2.95 6.41
N GLY A 34 -5.41 3.60 5.24
CA GLY A 34 -6.21 3.17 4.08
C GLY A 34 -5.81 1.81 3.51
N THR A 35 -4.68 1.23 3.93
CA THR A 35 -4.29 -0.13 3.58
C THR A 35 -5.03 -1.19 4.39
N VAL A 36 -5.60 -0.83 5.55
CA VAL A 36 -6.22 -1.78 6.49
C VAL A 36 -7.72 -1.55 6.73
N ASN A 37 -8.23 -0.33 6.57
CA ASN A 37 -9.57 0.05 7.06
C ASN A 37 -10.61 0.42 5.99
N ILE A 38 -10.34 0.18 4.72
CA ILE A 38 -11.27 0.50 3.62
C ILE A 38 -12.04 -0.76 3.24
N GLN A 39 -13.31 -0.81 3.63
CA GLN A 39 -14.23 -1.92 3.39
C GLN A 39 -15.67 -1.41 3.52
N GLU A 40 -16.65 -2.16 3.01
CA GLU A 40 -18.04 -1.70 3.00
C GLU A 40 -18.63 -1.53 4.41
N GLN A 41 -18.35 -2.46 5.32
CA GLN A 41 -18.74 -2.38 6.73
C GLN A 41 -17.51 -2.30 7.61
N ALA A 42 -17.37 -1.25 8.42
CA ALA A 42 -16.21 -1.07 9.29
C ALA A 42 -16.12 -2.14 10.39
N ARG A 43 -14.89 -2.56 10.75
CA ARG A 43 -14.62 -3.37 11.94
C ARG A 43 -14.52 -2.48 13.19
N PRO A 44 -14.87 -3.00 14.38
CA PRO A 44 -14.69 -2.28 15.63
C PRO A 44 -13.21 -2.16 16.06
N VAL A 45 -12.37 -3.09 15.61
CA VAL A 45 -10.93 -3.14 15.91
C VAL A 45 -10.19 -3.59 14.64
N TYR A 46 -9.00 -3.04 14.42
CA TYR A 46 -8.08 -3.41 13.34
C TYR A 46 -6.74 -3.78 13.95
N ASP A 47 -6.10 -4.79 13.38
CA ASP A 47 -4.77 -5.27 13.72
C ASP A 47 -3.88 -5.30 12.46
N GLU A 48 -2.65 -5.78 12.60
CA GLU A 48 -1.66 -5.85 11.52
C GLU A 48 -1.96 -6.93 10.47
N GLU A 49 -2.94 -7.81 10.72
CA GLU A 49 -3.38 -8.84 9.76
C GLU A 49 -4.53 -8.35 8.87
N CYS A 50 -5.15 -7.21 9.23
CA CYS A 50 -6.23 -6.61 8.46
C CYS A 50 -5.75 -6.02 7.13
N TRP A 51 -6.60 -6.14 6.10
CA TRP A 51 -6.42 -5.52 4.79
C TRP A 51 -7.71 -4.87 4.31
N SER A 52 -7.58 -3.76 3.61
CA SER A 52 -8.67 -3.14 2.87
C SER A 52 -9.19 -4.06 1.76
N ASP A 53 -10.50 -4.02 1.53
CA ASP A 53 -11.18 -4.70 0.44
C ASP A 53 -10.90 -3.98 -0.89
N VAL A 54 -10.02 -4.58 -1.69
CA VAL A 54 -9.60 -4.05 -2.98
C VAL A 54 -10.74 -4.01 -4.00
N GLU A 55 -11.67 -4.98 -3.97
CA GLU A 55 -12.80 -4.98 -4.91
C GLU A 55 -13.80 -3.88 -4.55
N PHE A 56 -13.99 -3.61 -3.26
CA PHE A 56 -14.76 -2.45 -2.80
C PHE A 56 -14.14 -1.13 -3.30
N CYS A 57 -12.82 -0.94 -3.14
CA CYS A 57 -12.11 0.25 -3.63
C CYS A 57 -12.33 0.48 -5.13
N ARG A 58 -12.22 -0.59 -5.94
CA ARG A 58 -12.43 -0.53 -7.40
C ARG A 58 -13.88 -0.22 -7.76
N THR A 59 -14.83 -0.90 -7.11
CA THR A 59 -16.27 -0.73 -7.36
C THR A 59 -16.73 0.69 -7.05
N LYS A 60 -16.22 1.29 -5.97
CA LYS A 60 -16.53 2.67 -5.57
C LYS A 60 -15.72 3.72 -6.30
N LYS A 61 -14.77 3.33 -7.16
CA LYS A 61 -13.87 4.23 -7.91
C LYS A 61 -13.21 5.25 -6.98
N MET A 62 -12.65 4.77 -5.87
CA MET A 62 -11.99 5.64 -4.91
C MET A 62 -10.90 6.48 -5.59
N THR A 63 -10.73 7.71 -5.15
CA THR A 63 -9.77 8.65 -5.75
C THR A 63 -8.38 8.02 -5.81
N GLY A 64 -7.82 7.94 -7.02
CA GLY A 64 -6.52 7.34 -7.29
C GLY A 64 -6.53 5.84 -7.66
N TRP A 65 -7.67 5.14 -7.53
CA TRP A 65 -7.83 3.72 -7.86
C TRP A 65 -8.28 3.44 -9.30
#